data_AF-A0A433P8A2-F1
#
_entry.id   AF-A0A433P8A2-F1
#
_cell.length_a   1.000
_cell.length_b   1.000
_cell.length_c   1.000
_cell.angle_alpha   90.00
_cell.angle_beta   90.00
_cell.angle_gamma   90.00
#
_symmetry.space_group_name_H-M   'P 1'
#
loop_
_entity.id
_entity.type
_entity.pdbx_description
1 polymer ?
#
loop_
_entity_poly.entity_id
_entity_poly.type
_entity_poly.pdbx_seq_one_letter_code
_entity_poly.pdbx_strand_id
1 'polypeptide(L)'
;MTSSKALQIEKEIDAARCKASWSTIPELTRRYKKHNSEGSVLEQTVLAELTLTQTLSRYHREKGWYSSVYDDDTPDRISLPPRLPPELLKDVVTQLQNALKLELSPKAKVVPMAAMQKEFATIILARAHFESGTYAKTLELLDTTNVPLERASTGYAFVLLIMSKTIKGISLEMTGEITQALEFYDQVPTLLSQRPSEKSDELLNWSEEALYRAALLRARLGERPQRELSISNVDARGPERL
;
A
#
# COMPACT_ATOMS: atom_id res chain seq x y z
N MET A 1 29.26 -9.02 6.49
CA MET A 1 28.22 -9.65 7.31
C MET A 1 27.24 -8.55 7.67
N THR A 2 25.95 -8.67 7.33
CA THR A 2 24.96 -7.75 7.91
C THR A 2 25.01 -7.94 9.42
N SER A 3 25.29 -6.86 10.14
CA SER A 3 25.37 -6.94 11.60
C SER A 3 24.01 -7.37 12.15
N SER A 4 23.97 -8.19 13.20
CA SER A 4 22.73 -8.48 13.94
C SER A 4 21.98 -7.18 14.32
N LYS A 5 22.73 -6.10 14.58
CA LYS A 5 22.17 -4.76 14.80
C LYS A 5 21.47 -4.18 13.57
N ALA A 6 22.00 -4.38 12.37
CA ALA A 6 21.38 -3.90 11.14
C ALA A 6 20.03 -4.60 10.88
N LEU A 7 19.96 -5.91 11.10
CA LEU A 7 18.71 -6.68 10.99
C LEU A 7 17.66 -6.22 12.01
N GLN A 8 18.08 -5.91 13.23
CA GLN A 8 17.18 -5.37 14.25
C GLN A 8 16.65 -3.99 13.85
N ILE A 9 17.51 -3.10 13.34
CA ILE A 9 17.10 -1.77 12.88
C ILE A 9 16.16 -1.88 11.66
N GLU A 10 16.39 -2.85 10.76
CA GLU A 10 15.48 -3.11 9.63
C GLU A 10 14.07 -3.48 10.10
N LYS A 11 13.95 -4.30 11.14
CA LYS A 11 12.66 -4.59 11.78
C LYS A 11 12.05 -3.36 12.46
N GLU A 12 12.86 -2.51 13.08
CA GLU A 12 12.39 -1.23 13.64
C GLU A 12 11.85 -0.31 12.54
N ILE A 13 12.51 -0.24 11.38
CA ILE A 13 12.07 0.51 10.20
C ILE A 13 10.73 -0.05 9.69
N ASP A 14 10.64 -1.37 9.52
CA ASP A 14 9.41 -2.04 9.08
C ASP A 14 8.24 -1.72 10.01
N ALA A 15 8.43 -1.89 11.32
CA ALA A 15 7.41 -1.58 12.32
C ALA A 15 7.02 -0.10 12.34
N ALA A 16 7.99 0.81 12.16
CA ALA A 16 7.72 2.24 12.10
C ALA A 16 6.88 2.61 10.87
N ARG A 17 7.16 2.02 9.70
CA ARG A 17 6.38 2.24 8.48
C ARG A 17 4.96 1.69 8.62
N CYS A 18 4.79 0.48 9.16
CA CYS A 18 3.46 -0.10 9.45
C CYS A 18 2.59 0.81 10.34
N LYS A 19 3.18 1.41 11.37
CA LYS A 19 2.49 2.28 12.34
C LYS A 19 2.44 3.75 11.93
N ALA A 20 2.76 4.07 10.67
CA ALA A 20 2.87 5.45 10.19
C ALA A 20 3.75 6.37 11.09
N SER A 21 4.74 5.81 11.78
CA SER A 21 5.62 6.51 12.73
C SER A 21 6.78 7.19 11.98
N TRP A 22 6.43 8.05 11.04
CA TRP A 22 7.34 8.66 10.08
C TRP A 22 8.43 9.54 10.72
N SER A 23 8.18 10.10 11.91
CA SER A 23 9.15 10.94 12.63
C SER A 23 10.39 10.18 13.11
N THR A 24 10.33 8.87 13.32
CA THR A 24 11.47 8.07 13.78
C THR A 24 12.37 7.60 12.64
N ILE A 25 11.87 7.64 11.41
CA ILE A 25 12.53 7.11 10.22
C ILE A 25 13.93 7.69 9.98
N PRO A 26 14.18 9.02 10.07
CA PRO A 26 15.51 9.58 9.79
C PRO A 26 16.61 9.02 10.68
N GLU A 27 16.33 8.82 11.97
CA GLU A 27 17.32 8.28 12.90
C GLU A 27 17.52 6.77 12.69
N LEU A 28 16.45 6.04 12.41
CA LEU A 28 16.53 4.60 12.10
C LEU A 28 17.33 4.34 10.82
N THR A 29 17.11 5.09 9.75
CA THR A 29 17.85 4.93 8.48
C THR A 29 19.32 5.31 8.66
N ARG A 30 19.63 6.38 9.40
CA ARG A 30 21.02 6.76 9.74
C ARG A 30 21.74 5.65 10.52
N ARG A 31 21.09 5.07 11.53
CA ARG A 31 21.62 3.93 12.30
C ARG A 31 21.78 2.70 11.43
N TYR A 32 20.81 2.42 10.56
CA TYR A 32 20.87 1.29 9.62
C TYR A 32 22.09 1.43 8.71
N LYS A 33 22.26 2.60 8.08
CA LYS A 33 23.39 2.87 7.17
C LYS A 33 24.75 2.72 7.85
N LYS A 34 24.87 3.16 9.11
CA LYS A 34 26.08 2.98 9.93
C LYS A 34 26.44 1.49 10.13
N HIS A 35 25.44 0.61 10.23
CA HIS A 35 25.64 -0.82 10.47
C HIS A 35 25.53 -1.69 9.21
N ASN A 36 25.07 -1.11 8.09
CA ASN A 36 24.95 -1.73 6.78
C ASN A 36 25.25 -0.71 5.67
N SER A 37 26.52 -0.58 5.29
CA SER A 37 26.97 0.34 4.23
C SER A 37 26.35 0.03 2.86
N GLU A 38 26.01 -1.24 2.60
CA GLU A 38 25.37 -1.71 1.35
C GLU A 38 23.85 -1.46 1.32
N GLY A 39 23.25 -1.01 2.43
CA GLY A 39 21.82 -0.78 2.59
C GLY A 39 21.25 0.48 1.91
N SER A 40 21.92 1.02 0.88
CA SER A 40 21.58 2.29 0.23
C SER A 40 20.18 2.30 -0.39
N VAL A 41 19.71 1.18 -0.94
CA VAL A 41 18.40 1.10 -1.60
C VAL A 41 17.30 1.34 -0.57
N LEU A 42 17.30 0.56 0.53
CA LEU A 42 16.30 0.73 1.60
C LEU A 42 16.34 2.15 2.18
N GLU A 43 17.52 2.68 2.46
CA GLU A 43 17.70 4.04 2.98
C GLU A 43 17.07 5.09 2.04
N GLN A 44 17.42 5.07 0.76
CA GLN A 44 16.88 6.04 -0.21
C GLN A 44 15.37 5.88 -0.39
N THR A 45 14.88 4.65 -0.48
CA THR A 45 13.46 4.34 -0.64
C THR A 45 12.63 4.86 0.54
N VAL A 46 13.06 4.57 1.76
CA VAL A 46 12.32 4.92 2.98
C VAL A 46 12.36 6.44 3.25
N LEU A 47 13.47 7.11 2.95
CA LEU A 47 13.55 8.58 3.07
C LEU A 47 12.72 9.29 1.99
N ALA A 48 12.65 8.74 0.78
CA ALA A 48 11.78 9.26 -0.26
C ALA A 48 10.30 9.11 0.13
N GLU A 49 9.92 7.96 0.68
CA GLU A 49 8.55 7.71 1.18
C GLU A 49 8.18 8.63 2.35
N LEU A 50 9.10 8.88 3.27
CA LEU A 50 8.92 9.89 4.32
C LEU A 50 8.60 11.26 3.72
N THR A 51 9.40 11.69 2.73
CA THR A 51 9.25 12.99 2.08
C THR A 51 7.93 13.09 1.33
N LEU A 52 7.52 12.01 0.63
CA LEU A 52 6.23 11.89 -0.02
C LEU A 52 5.09 12.07 0.99
N THR A 53 5.13 11.32 2.10
CA THR A 53 4.08 11.33 3.12
C THR A 53 3.94 12.70 3.81
N GLN A 54 5.06 13.36 4.11
CA GLN A 54 5.06 14.71 4.67
C GLN A 54 4.51 15.74 3.68
N THR A 55 4.88 15.61 2.40
CA THR A 55 4.40 16.51 1.34
C THR A 55 2.89 16.37 1.14
N LEU A 56 2.38 15.13 1.09
CA LEU A 56 0.94 14.83 1.05
C LEU A 56 0.20 15.42 2.25
N SER A 57 0.69 15.14 3.45
CA SER A 57 0.05 15.60 4.69
C SER A 57 -0.06 17.12 4.76
N ARG A 58 1.00 17.82 4.35
CA ARG A 58 1.02 19.29 4.26
C ARG A 58 0.03 19.79 3.22
N TYR A 59 0.08 19.23 2.01
CA TYR A 59 -0.77 19.69 0.90
C TYR A 59 -2.25 19.42 1.16
N HIS A 60 -2.61 18.25 1.69
CA HIS A 60 -3.98 17.93 2.09
C HIS A 60 -4.50 18.92 3.13
N ARG A 61 -3.69 19.26 4.13
CA ARG A 61 -4.05 20.28 5.13
C ARG A 61 -4.26 21.66 4.51
N GLU A 62 -3.37 22.09 3.61
CA GLU A 62 -3.49 23.37 2.89
C GLU A 62 -4.74 23.42 2.01
N LYS A 63 -5.16 22.28 1.45
CA LYS A 63 -6.37 22.14 0.64
C LYS A 63 -7.64 21.88 1.47
N GLY A 64 -7.53 21.82 2.79
CA GLY A 64 -8.67 21.52 3.66
C GLY A 64 -9.26 20.13 3.43
N TRP A 65 -8.44 19.16 3.04
CA TRP A 65 -8.87 17.78 2.85
C TRP A 65 -8.93 17.04 4.19
N TYR A 66 -10.13 16.64 4.59
CA TYR A 66 -10.42 15.94 5.84
C TYR A 66 -11.34 14.73 5.59
N SER A 67 -11.47 13.83 6.57
CA SER A 67 -12.30 12.63 6.46
C SER A 67 -13.78 12.93 6.19
N SER A 68 -14.29 14.10 6.62
CA SER A 68 -15.68 14.49 6.37
C SER A 68 -16.00 14.68 4.88
N VAL A 69 -15.00 14.77 4.00
CA VAL A 69 -15.25 14.85 2.54
C VAL A 69 -15.92 13.57 2.02
N TYR A 70 -15.66 12.43 2.65
CA TYR A 70 -16.27 11.15 2.27
C TYR A 70 -17.76 11.06 2.68
N ASP A 71 -18.23 11.93 3.58
CA ASP A 71 -19.64 11.92 4.03
C ASP A 71 -20.62 12.28 2.90
N ASP A 72 -20.14 13.01 1.89
CA ASP A 72 -20.92 13.47 0.73
C ASP A 72 -20.78 12.56 -0.50
N ASP A 73 -20.07 11.44 -0.37
CA ASP A 73 -19.86 10.53 -1.48
C ASP A 73 -21.15 9.80 -1.87
N THR A 74 -21.27 9.54 -3.16
CA THR A 74 -22.33 8.72 -3.73
C THR A 74 -21.72 7.68 -4.65
N PRO A 75 -22.48 6.63 -5.04
CA PRO A 75 -22.02 5.71 -6.04
C PRO A 75 -21.51 6.41 -7.31
N ASP A 76 -22.15 7.49 -7.76
CA ASP A 76 -21.77 8.25 -8.97
C ASP A 76 -20.61 9.25 -8.75
N ARG A 77 -20.32 9.59 -7.50
CA ARG A 77 -19.27 10.56 -7.15
C ARG A 77 -18.54 10.09 -5.89
N ILE A 78 -17.42 9.41 -6.13
CA ILE A 78 -16.51 8.97 -5.07
C ILE A 78 -15.36 9.97 -4.99
N SER A 79 -15.19 10.60 -3.83
CA SER A 79 -14.18 11.62 -3.63
C SER A 79 -12.78 11.03 -3.68
N LEU A 80 -11.82 11.87 -4.07
CA LEU A 80 -10.39 11.54 -4.11
C LEU A 80 -9.57 12.70 -3.53
N PRO A 81 -8.52 12.40 -2.75
CA PRO A 81 -7.67 13.45 -2.22
C PRO A 81 -7.10 14.33 -3.33
N PRO A 82 -6.89 15.63 -3.08
CA PRO A 82 -6.42 16.56 -4.10
C PRO A 82 -5.06 16.13 -4.61
N ARG A 83 -4.92 16.01 -5.94
CA ARG A 83 -3.66 15.59 -6.56
C ARG A 83 -2.58 16.65 -6.37
N LEU A 84 -1.36 16.18 -6.12
CA LEU A 84 -0.17 17.01 -6.00
C LEU A 84 0.30 17.51 -7.37
N PRO A 85 0.72 18.78 -7.48
CA PRO A 85 1.51 19.23 -8.62
C PRO A 85 2.79 18.37 -8.77
N PRO A 86 3.12 17.87 -9.97
CA PRO A 86 4.31 17.04 -10.19
C PRO A 86 5.62 17.68 -9.70
N GLU A 87 5.70 19.00 -9.70
CA GLU A 87 6.85 19.78 -9.24
C GLU A 87 7.17 19.52 -7.76
N LEU A 88 6.14 19.31 -6.93
CA LEU A 88 6.31 19.00 -5.50
C LEU A 88 6.83 17.58 -5.26
N LEU A 89 6.77 16.71 -6.28
CA LEU A 89 7.22 15.32 -6.20
C LEU A 89 8.52 15.06 -6.96
N LYS A 90 9.10 16.07 -7.62
CA LYS A 90 10.30 15.92 -8.46
C LYS A 90 11.46 15.26 -7.71
N ASP A 91 11.73 15.70 -6.49
CA ASP A 91 12.85 15.19 -5.69
C ASP A 91 12.59 13.76 -5.21
N VAL A 92 11.36 13.45 -4.79
CA VAL A 92 10.92 12.09 -4.41
C VAL A 92 11.08 11.13 -5.58
N VAL A 93 10.56 11.49 -6.75
CA VAL A 93 10.65 10.69 -7.98
C VAL A 93 12.11 10.46 -8.38
N THR A 94 12.92 11.51 -8.37
CA THR A 94 14.34 11.43 -8.72
C THR A 94 15.09 10.51 -7.74
N GLN A 95 14.83 10.62 -6.44
CA GLN A 95 15.45 9.79 -5.42
C GLN A 95 15.08 8.31 -5.59
N LEU A 96 13.81 7.99 -5.84
CA LEU A 96 13.36 6.61 -6.08
C LEU A 96 13.94 6.03 -7.37
N GLN A 97 13.98 6.82 -8.45
CA GLN A 97 14.64 6.41 -9.69
C GLN A 97 16.13 6.15 -9.49
N ASN A 98 16.81 6.94 -8.66
CA ASN A 98 18.21 6.70 -8.31
C ASN A 98 18.36 5.42 -7.48
N ALA A 99 17.48 5.16 -6.51
CA ALA A 99 17.48 3.94 -5.73
C ALA A 99 17.33 2.69 -6.61
N LEU A 100 16.46 2.75 -7.63
CA LEU A 100 16.25 1.66 -8.60
C LEU A 100 17.48 1.38 -9.48
N LYS A 101 18.30 2.40 -9.76
CA LYS A 101 19.55 2.28 -10.53
C LYS A 101 20.70 1.68 -9.72
N LEU A 102 20.60 1.64 -8.38
CA LEU A 102 21.64 1.04 -7.55
C LEU A 102 21.67 -0.47 -7.74
N GLU A 103 22.87 -1.04 -7.83
CA GLU A 103 23.05 -2.48 -7.81
C GLU A 103 22.90 -3.02 -6.39
N LEU A 104 22.05 -4.05 -6.25
CA LEU A 104 22.01 -4.82 -5.01
C LEU A 104 23.28 -5.65 -4.90
N SER A 105 23.90 -5.67 -3.72
CA SER A 105 25.08 -6.51 -3.51
C SER A 105 24.71 -8.00 -3.69
N PRO A 106 25.67 -8.86 -4.10
CA PRO A 106 25.42 -10.30 -4.24
C PRO A 106 24.84 -10.92 -2.96
N LYS A 107 25.19 -10.40 -1.79
CA LYS A 107 24.66 -10.86 -0.49
C LYS A 107 23.21 -10.44 -0.28
N ALA A 108 22.86 -9.20 -0.65
CA ALA A 108 21.48 -8.71 -0.58
C ALA A 108 20.54 -9.51 -1.51
N LYS A 109 21.03 -9.98 -2.67
CA LYS A 109 20.24 -10.80 -3.61
C LYS A 109 19.79 -12.15 -3.04
N VAL A 110 20.50 -12.68 -2.03
CA VAL A 110 20.16 -13.98 -1.40
C VAL A 110 19.20 -13.80 -0.22
N VAL A 111 19.13 -12.59 0.36
CA VAL A 111 18.22 -12.30 1.48
C VAL A 111 16.85 -11.90 0.92
N PRO A 112 15.76 -12.65 1.18
CA PRO A 112 14.47 -12.45 0.51
C PRO A 112 13.93 -11.01 0.58
N MET A 113 14.00 -10.37 1.75
CA MET A 113 13.51 -8.99 1.94
C MET A 113 14.41 -7.94 1.29
N ALA A 114 15.73 -8.17 1.25
CA ALA A 114 16.66 -7.28 0.58
C ALA A 114 16.56 -7.40 -0.95
N ALA A 115 16.23 -8.59 -1.45
CA ALA A 115 15.97 -8.83 -2.86
C ALA A 115 14.73 -8.08 -3.36
N MET A 116 13.72 -7.86 -2.50
CA MET A 116 12.48 -7.15 -2.84
C MET A 116 12.57 -5.62 -2.76
N GLN A 117 13.72 -5.06 -2.38
CA GLN A 117 13.85 -3.63 -2.15
C GLN A 117 13.60 -2.79 -3.41
N LYS A 118 13.89 -3.35 -4.60
CA LYS A 118 13.60 -2.65 -5.85
C LYS A 118 12.11 -2.65 -6.17
N GLU A 119 11.43 -3.77 -5.93
CA GLU A 119 9.98 -3.89 -6.07
C GLU A 119 9.27 -2.93 -5.10
N PHE A 120 9.73 -2.82 -3.86
CA PHE A 120 9.21 -1.85 -2.90
C PHE A 120 9.43 -0.40 -3.36
N ALA A 121 10.61 -0.09 -3.88
CA ALA A 121 10.90 1.22 -4.44
C ALA A 121 10.01 1.53 -5.66
N THR A 122 9.75 0.55 -6.53
CA THR A 122 8.84 0.67 -7.67
C THR A 122 7.41 0.95 -7.22
N ILE A 123 6.91 0.26 -6.19
CA ILE A 123 5.57 0.50 -5.64
C ILE A 123 5.46 1.92 -5.07
N ILE A 124 6.47 2.40 -4.34
CA ILE A 124 6.45 3.77 -3.80
C ILE A 124 6.57 4.80 -4.92
N LEU A 125 7.35 4.52 -5.97
CA LEU A 125 7.44 5.37 -7.15
C LEU A 125 6.08 5.43 -7.87
N ALA A 126 5.39 4.31 -8.00
CA ALA A 126 4.04 4.26 -8.53
C ALA A 126 3.09 5.09 -7.67
N ARG A 127 3.18 5.02 -6.33
CA ARG A 127 2.42 5.89 -5.45
C ARG A 127 2.70 7.36 -5.72
N ALA A 128 3.96 7.79 -5.86
CA ALA A 128 4.27 9.18 -6.18
C ALA A 128 3.59 9.63 -7.50
N HIS A 129 3.61 8.80 -8.53
CA HIS A 129 2.92 9.06 -9.79
C HIS A 129 1.39 9.10 -9.66
N PHE A 130 0.81 8.23 -8.83
CA PHE A 130 -0.61 8.20 -8.51
C PHE A 130 -1.05 9.49 -7.81
N GLU A 131 -0.27 9.95 -6.84
CA GLU A 131 -0.58 11.15 -6.07
C GLU A 131 -0.50 12.43 -6.90
N SER A 132 0.23 12.42 -8.02
CA SER A 132 0.19 13.50 -9.02
C SER A 132 -0.84 13.31 -10.13
N GLY A 133 -1.70 12.28 -10.05
CA GLY A 133 -2.72 11.98 -11.06
C GLY A 133 -2.17 11.40 -12.38
N THR A 134 -0.91 10.94 -12.41
CA THR A 134 -0.31 10.32 -13.60
C THR A 134 -0.60 8.81 -13.64
N TYR A 135 -1.87 8.47 -13.86
CA TYR A 135 -2.37 7.09 -13.75
C TYR A 135 -1.75 6.13 -14.75
N ALA A 136 -1.55 6.53 -16.01
CA ALA A 136 -0.91 5.68 -17.02
C ALA A 136 0.50 5.23 -16.58
N LYS A 137 1.31 6.14 -16.02
CA LYS A 137 2.64 5.80 -15.52
C LYS A 137 2.60 4.94 -14.26
N THR A 138 1.61 5.18 -13.41
CA THR A 138 1.33 4.35 -12.22
C THR A 138 1.08 2.90 -12.62
N LEU A 139 0.18 2.68 -13.59
CA LEU A 139 -0.15 1.35 -14.10
C LEU A 139 1.07 0.66 -14.72
N GLU A 140 1.82 1.36 -15.57
CA GLU A 140 3.06 0.82 -16.18
C GLU A 140 4.03 0.30 -15.10
N LEU A 141 4.27 1.06 -14.04
CA LEU A 141 5.15 0.66 -12.95
C LEU A 141 4.60 -0.56 -12.18
N LEU A 142 3.31 -0.57 -11.86
CA LEU A 142 2.69 -1.67 -11.13
C LEU A 142 2.55 -2.96 -11.96
N ASP A 143 2.49 -2.86 -13.28
CA ASP A 143 2.50 -4.03 -14.19
C ASP A 143 3.88 -4.72 -14.22
N THR A 144 4.96 -3.96 -14.03
CA THR A 144 6.32 -4.51 -13.96
C THR A 144 6.70 -5.06 -12.59
N THR A 145 5.88 -4.79 -11.57
CA THR A 145 6.17 -5.19 -10.20
C THR A 145 5.77 -6.65 -9.98
N ASN A 146 6.71 -7.47 -9.53
CA ASN A 146 6.47 -8.86 -9.14
C ASN A 146 6.80 -9.07 -7.66
N VAL A 147 5.80 -8.90 -6.80
CA VAL A 147 5.93 -9.22 -5.36
C VAL A 147 5.27 -10.57 -5.08
N PRO A 148 6.05 -11.65 -4.85
CA PRO A 148 5.48 -12.94 -4.51
C PRO A 148 4.75 -12.87 -3.18
N LEU A 149 3.51 -13.38 -3.14
CA LEU A 149 2.66 -13.35 -1.96
C LEU A 149 3.30 -14.06 -0.76
N GLU A 150 4.07 -15.12 -1.02
CA GLU A 150 4.78 -15.87 0.02
C GLU A 150 5.77 -14.97 0.77
N ARG A 151 6.37 -14.01 0.06
CA ARG A 151 7.41 -13.12 0.57
C ARG A 151 6.88 -11.81 1.13
N ALA A 152 5.73 -11.34 0.66
CA ALA A 152 5.07 -10.13 1.17
C ALA A 152 3.87 -10.44 2.08
N SER A 153 3.98 -11.50 2.87
CA SER A 153 2.88 -12.03 3.68
C SER A 153 2.72 -11.37 5.06
N THR A 154 3.67 -10.53 5.48
CA THR A 154 3.68 -9.88 6.81
C THR A 154 4.32 -8.50 6.76
N GLY A 155 4.07 -7.68 7.79
CA GLY A 155 4.75 -6.39 7.99
C GLY A 155 4.50 -5.41 6.85
N TYR A 156 5.48 -4.53 6.58
CA TYR A 156 5.28 -3.46 5.61
C TYR A 156 5.28 -3.97 4.17
N ALA A 157 5.87 -5.14 3.91
CA ALA A 157 5.77 -5.78 2.60
C ALA A 157 4.29 -6.11 2.26
N PHE A 158 3.51 -6.56 3.24
CA PHE A 158 2.08 -6.81 3.05
C PHE A 158 1.28 -5.52 2.87
N VAL A 159 1.64 -4.45 3.62
CA VAL A 159 1.08 -3.11 3.41
C VAL A 159 1.31 -2.65 1.96
N LEU A 160 2.53 -2.77 1.45
CA LEU A 160 2.87 -2.39 0.07
C LEU A 160 2.09 -3.21 -0.96
N LEU A 161 1.85 -4.50 -0.69
CA LEU A 161 1.03 -5.34 -1.55
C LEU A 161 -0.41 -4.82 -1.62
N ILE A 162 -1.06 -4.59 -0.47
CA ILE A 162 -2.44 -4.06 -0.42
C ILE A 162 -2.52 -2.66 -1.04
N MET A 163 -1.56 -1.78 -0.72
CA MET A 163 -1.44 -0.45 -1.32
C MET A 163 -1.32 -0.52 -2.84
N SER A 164 -0.50 -1.43 -3.38
CA SER A 164 -0.32 -1.58 -4.83
C SER A 164 -1.62 -2.01 -5.53
N LYS A 165 -2.40 -2.92 -4.92
CA LYS A 165 -3.70 -3.34 -5.45
C LYS A 165 -4.70 -2.19 -5.42
N THR A 166 -4.74 -1.47 -4.30
CA THR A 166 -5.63 -0.32 -4.10
C THR A 166 -5.34 0.79 -5.10
N ILE A 167 -4.08 1.22 -5.20
CA ILE A 167 -3.64 2.27 -6.16
C ILE A 167 -3.90 1.84 -7.60
N LYS A 168 -3.68 0.57 -7.94
CA LYS A 168 -3.98 0.05 -9.28
C LYS A 168 -5.47 0.10 -9.59
N GLY A 169 -6.30 -0.32 -8.64
CA GLY A 169 -7.76 -0.21 -8.74
C GLY A 169 -8.21 1.23 -8.97
N ILE A 170 -7.72 2.19 -8.17
CA ILE A 170 -8.08 3.61 -8.33
C ILE A 170 -7.58 4.14 -9.67
N SER A 171 -6.38 3.77 -10.09
CA SER A 171 -5.82 4.23 -11.36
C SER A 171 -6.66 3.76 -12.55
N LEU A 172 -7.09 2.48 -12.55
CA LEU A 172 -8.02 1.93 -13.55
C LEU A 172 -9.39 2.60 -13.50
N GLU A 173 -9.90 2.87 -12.29
CA GLU A 173 -11.15 3.59 -12.12
C GLU A 173 -11.09 4.98 -12.76
N MET A 174 -9.98 5.70 -12.55
CA MET A 174 -9.77 7.04 -13.08
C MET A 174 -9.53 7.08 -14.59
N THR A 175 -9.12 5.96 -15.20
CA THR A 175 -8.97 5.82 -16.65
C THR A 175 -10.20 5.20 -17.33
N GLY A 176 -11.20 4.77 -16.55
CA GLY A 176 -12.51 4.31 -17.05
C GLY A 176 -12.67 2.79 -17.10
N GLU A 177 -11.66 2.02 -16.75
CA GLU A 177 -11.66 0.55 -16.74
C GLU A 177 -12.26 -0.01 -15.43
N ILE A 178 -13.52 0.36 -15.14
CA ILE A 178 -14.21 0.06 -13.88
C ILE A 178 -14.22 -1.43 -13.55
N THR A 179 -14.46 -2.31 -14.52
CA THR A 179 -14.49 -3.77 -14.29
C THR A 179 -13.14 -4.29 -13.81
N GLN A 180 -12.04 -3.83 -14.43
CA GLN A 180 -10.69 -4.22 -13.99
C GLN A 180 -10.37 -3.61 -12.62
N ALA A 181 -10.82 -2.38 -12.34
CA ALA A 181 -10.65 -1.78 -11.02
C ALA A 181 -11.25 -2.67 -9.91
N LEU A 182 -12.46 -3.18 -10.12
CA LEU A 182 -13.13 -4.10 -9.19
C LEU A 182 -12.36 -5.41 -8.98
N GLU A 183 -11.79 -5.99 -10.04
CA GLU A 183 -10.94 -7.20 -9.90
C GLU A 183 -9.74 -6.98 -8.96
N PHE A 184 -9.15 -5.78 -8.96
CA PHE A 184 -8.06 -5.44 -8.05
C PHE A 184 -8.54 -5.17 -6.63
N TYR A 185 -9.67 -4.49 -6.46
CA TYR A 185 -10.24 -4.29 -5.14
C TYR A 185 -10.68 -5.62 -4.49
N ASP A 186 -11.20 -6.58 -5.24
CA ASP A 186 -11.65 -7.89 -4.74
C ASP A 186 -10.53 -8.80 -4.26
N GLN A 187 -9.31 -8.55 -4.72
CA GLN A 187 -8.14 -9.24 -4.21
C GLN A 187 -7.83 -8.84 -2.76
N VAL A 188 -8.16 -7.61 -2.34
CA VAL A 188 -7.85 -7.08 -1.00
C VAL A 188 -8.50 -7.90 0.13
N PRO A 189 -9.84 -8.11 0.18
CA PRO A 189 -10.44 -8.94 1.24
C PRO A 189 -9.94 -10.39 1.21
N THR A 190 -9.68 -10.95 0.02
CA THR A 190 -9.10 -12.29 -0.13
C THR A 190 -7.73 -12.36 0.54
N LEU A 191 -6.84 -11.40 0.27
CA LEU A 191 -5.51 -11.32 0.88
C LEU A 191 -5.57 -11.12 2.40
N LEU A 192 -6.48 -10.27 2.89
CA LEU A 192 -6.67 -10.03 4.32
C LEU A 192 -7.15 -11.28 5.06
N SER A 193 -8.09 -12.03 4.48
CA SER A 193 -8.60 -13.28 5.07
C SER A 193 -7.53 -14.37 5.21
N GLN A 194 -6.52 -14.36 4.34
CA GLN A 194 -5.38 -15.28 4.43
C GLN A 194 -4.39 -14.89 5.55
N ARG A 195 -4.50 -13.68 6.10
CA ARG A 195 -3.57 -13.08 7.09
C ARG A 195 -4.31 -12.34 8.20
N PRO A 196 -5.21 -13.00 8.95
CA PRO A 196 -6.08 -12.34 9.94
C PRO A 196 -5.32 -11.73 11.15
N SER A 197 -4.07 -12.13 11.36
CA SER A 197 -3.21 -11.59 12.42
C SER A 197 -2.52 -10.29 12.04
N GLU A 198 -2.38 -9.98 10.75
CA GLU A 198 -1.73 -8.76 10.29
C GLU A 198 -2.62 -7.56 10.54
N LYS A 199 -2.11 -6.61 11.32
CA LYS A 199 -2.79 -5.38 11.68
C LYS A 199 -1.78 -4.25 11.77
N SER A 200 -2.04 -3.16 11.06
CA SER A 200 -1.28 -1.93 11.17
C SER A 200 -2.10 -0.76 10.65
N ASP A 201 -1.76 0.45 11.06
CA ASP A 201 -2.51 1.66 10.69
C ASP A 201 -2.50 1.86 9.17
N GLU A 202 -1.35 1.68 8.53
CA GLU A 202 -1.25 1.77 7.06
C GLU A 202 -2.03 0.65 6.37
N LEU A 203 -2.00 -0.58 6.89
CA LEU A 203 -2.78 -1.69 6.33
C LEU A 203 -4.28 -1.36 6.35
N LEU A 204 -4.77 -0.84 7.49
CA LEU A 204 -6.16 -0.44 7.66
C LEU A 204 -6.54 0.63 6.63
N ASN A 205 -5.79 1.74 6.58
CA ASN A 205 -6.05 2.85 5.67
C ASN A 205 -6.19 2.40 4.20
N TRP A 206 -5.24 1.60 3.69
CA TRP A 206 -5.30 1.11 2.31
C TRP A 206 -6.41 0.10 2.07
N SER A 207 -6.66 -0.78 3.04
CA SER A 207 -7.74 -1.76 2.94
C SER A 207 -9.12 -1.12 2.95
N GLU A 208 -9.33 -0.11 3.81
CA GLU A 208 -10.60 0.61 3.92
C GLU A 208 -10.89 1.37 2.63
N GLU A 209 -9.92 2.07 2.05
CA GLU A 209 -10.09 2.75 0.76
C GLU A 209 -10.50 1.76 -0.35
N ALA A 210 -9.84 0.60 -0.45
CA ALA A 210 -10.20 -0.42 -1.45
C ALA A 210 -11.62 -0.95 -1.27
N LEU A 211 -11.99 -1.32 -0.04
CA LEU A 211 -13.30 -1.88 0.29
C LEU A 211 -14.42 -0.84 0.09
N TYR A 212 -14.17 0.39 0.51
CA TYR A 212 -15.07 1.52 0.36
C TYR A 212 -15.37 1.82 -1.11
N ARG A 213 -14.32 1.97 -1.94
CA ARG A 213 -14.48 2.24 -3.37
C ARG A 213 -15.17 1.09 -4.09
N ALA A 214 -14.81 -0.16 -3.78
CA ALA A 214 -15.47 -1.32 -4.37
C ALA A 214 -16.97 -1.33 -4.10
N ALA A 215 -17.39 -1.03 -2.86
CA ALA A 215 -18.80 -1.00 -2.50
C ALA A 215 -19.57 0.08 -3.29
N LEU A 216 -19.02 1.29 -3.42
CA LEU A 216 -19.64 2.38 -4.16
C LEU A 216 -19.68 2.14 -5.67
N LEU A 217 -18.61 1.59 -6.25
CA LEU A 217 -18.59 1.24 -7.68
C LEU A 217 -19.60 0.13 -8.01
N ARG A 218 -19.73 -0.88 -7.16
CA ARG A 218 -20.76 -1.92 -7.32
C ARG A 218 -22.17 -1.34 -7.25
N ALA A 219 -22.42 -0.45 -6.29
CA ALA A 219 -23.70 0.24 -6.20
C ALA A 219 -23.98 1.07 -7.47
N ARG A 220 -22.96 1.71 -8.06
CA ARG A 220 -23.07 2.46 -9.33
C ARG A 220 -23.48 1.54 -10.48
N LEU A 221 -22.94 0.32 -10.52
CA LEU A 221 -23.29 -0.70 -11.52
C LEU A 221 -24.65 -1.38 -11.26
N GLY A 222 -25.35 -1.02 -10.18
CA GLY A 222 -26.61 -1.65 -9.79
C GLY A 222 -26.43 -3.05 -9.19
N GLU A 223 -25.19 -3.46 -8.88
CA GLU A 223 -24.92 -4.70 -8.17
C GLU A 223 -25.37 -4.55 -6.71
N ARG A 224 -26.39 -5.31 -6.32
CA ARG A 224 -26.78 -5.39 -4.91
C ARG A 224 -25.77 -6.26 -4.18
N PRO A 225 -25.40 -5.93 -2.92
CA PRO A 225 -24.53 -6.80 -2.13
C PRO A 225 -25.11 -8.21 -2.11
N GLN A 226 -24.30 -9.21 -2.47
CA GLN A 226 -24.67 -10.61 -2.38
C GLN A 226 -25.13 -10.88 -0.95
N ARG A 227 -26.42 -11.13 -0.76
CA ARG A 227 -26.97 -11.59 0.52
C ARG A 227 -26.50 -13.02 0.75
N GLU A 228 -25.27 -13.20 1.19
CA GLU A 228 -24.88 -14.44 1.88
C GLU A 228 -25.24 -14.31 3.36
N LEU A 229 -26.55 -14.36 3.61
CA LEU A 229 -27.10 -14.79 4.89
C LEU A 229 -28.17 -15.83 4.59
N SER A 230 -27.76 -16.97 4.05
CA SER A 230 -28.48 -18.21 4.33
C SER A 230 -28.23 -18.56 5.79
N ILE A 231 -28.96 -17.90 6.69
CA ILE A 231 -29.22 -18.51 7.99
C ILE A 231 -30.11 -19.70 7.65
N SER A 232 -29.49 -20.87 7.47
CA SER A 232 -30.19 -22.13 7.47
C SER A 232 -30.87 -22.27 8.83
N ASN A 233 -32.14 -21.88 8.87
CA ASN A 233 -33.09 -22.49 9.78
C ASN A 233 -33.07 -24.01 9.55
N VAL A 234 -33.41 -24.75 10.60
CA VAL A 234 -33.45 -26.23 10.73
C VAL A 234 -32.10 -26.77 11.26
N ASP A 235 -31.97 -27.29 12.48
CA ASP A 235 -32.86 -28.22 13.19
C ASP A 235 -33.13 -27.82 14.65
N ALA A 236 -34.40 -27.52 14.94
CA ALA A 236 -35.00 -27.79 16.23
C ALA A 236 -35.68 -29.16 16.13
N ARG A 237 -34.95 -30.24 16.39
CA ARG A 237 -35.56 -31.52 16.77
C ARG A 237 -35.10 -31.85 18.18
N GLY A 238 -36.05 -31.73 19.10
CA GLY A 238 -35.87 -32.08 20.49
C GLY A 238 -35.59 -33.58 20.69
N PRO A 239 -35.06 -33.97 21.85
CA PRO A 239 -34.87 -35.36 22.19
C PRO A 239 -36.19 -35.94 22.68
N GLU A 240 -36.80 -36.85 21.91
CA GLU A 240 -37.79 -37.77 22.47
C GLU A 240 -37.18 -39.17 22.63
N ARG A 241 -37.32 -39.63 23.87
CA ARG A 241 -36.91 -40.89 24.46
C ARG A 241 -37.67 -42.07 23.82
N LEU A 242 -36.98 -43.19 23.62
CA LEU A 242 -37.17 -44.47 24.32
C LEU A 242 -36.11 -45.48 23.88
#